data_AF-D6YT34-F1
#
_entry.id   AF-D6YT34-F1
#
_cell.length_a   1.000
_cell.length_b   1.000
_cell.length_c   1.000
_cell.angle_alpha   90.00
_cell.angle_beta   90.00
_cell.angle_gamma   90.00
#
_symmetry.space_group_name_H-M   'P 1'
#
loop_
_entity.id
_entity.type
_entity.pdbx_description
1 polymer ?
#
loop_
_entity_poly.entity_id
_entity_poly.type
_entity_poly.pdbx_seq_one_letter_code
_entity_poly.pdbx_strand_id
1 'polypeptide(L)'
;MSLEDNNLIRFTRISKKKEGLFANFKAKGVRGGTAFTASIAVDLNSAEVDPADSLEKIIEECAKIAERDIKKSNLQFEGLHAI
;
A
#
# COMPACT_ATOMS: atom_id res chain seq x y z
N MET A 1 -5.84 12.62 16.27
CA MET A 1 -5.76 11.35 15.50
C MET A 1 -6.36 10.29 16.41
N SER A 2 -7.48 9.67 16.05
CA SER A 2 -8.07 8.60 16.87
C SER A 2 -7.16 7.36 16.81
N LEU A 3 -7.14 6.52 17.86
CA LEU A 3 -6.44 5.23 17.81
C LEU A 3 -6.96 4.33 16.68
N GLU A 4 -8.24 4.50 16.32
CA GLU A 4 -8.94 3.71 15.30
C GLU A 4 -8.44 4.01 13.87
N ASP A 5 -7.86 5.19 13.63
CA ASP A 5 -7.26 5.55 12.34
C ASP A 5 -5.76 5.16 12.25
N ASN A 6 -5.19 4.66 13.35
CA ASN A 6 -3.76 4.41 13.48
C ASN A 6 -3.39 3.02 12.96
N ASN A 7 -2.39 2.94 12.08
CA ASN A 7 -1.88 1.71 11.45
C ASN A 7 -2.87 1.02 10.50
N LEU A 8 -3.78 1.79 9.88
CA LEU A 8 -4.69 1.29 8.85
C LEU A 8 -4.16 1.57 7.44
N ILE A 9 -4.38 0.61 6.55
CA ILE A 9 -4.21 0.75 5.10
C ILE A 9 -5.59 0.93 4.48
N ARG A 10 -5.77 2.00 3.71
CA ARG A 10 -7.04 2.32 3.03
C ARG A 10 -6.86 2.35 1.54
N PHE A 11 -7.76 1.70 0.81
CA PHE A 11 -7.90 1.93 -0.62
C PHE A 11 -8.24 3.41 -0.87
N THR A 12 -7.72 3.95 -1.97
CA THR A 12 -7.95 5.35 -2.34
C THR A 12 -8.54 5.47 -3.73
N ARG A 13 -7.95 4.83 -4.74
CA ARG A 13 -8.38 4.89 -6.14
C ARG A 13 -7.66 3.86 -6.99
N ILE A 14 -8.22 3.57 -8.17
CA ILE A 14 -7.47 3.01 -9.29
C ILE A 14 -6.88 4.18 -10.10
N SER A 15 -5.62 4.08 -10.51
CA SER A 15 -4.97 5.08 -11.37
C SER A 15 -4.30 4.44 -12.57
N LYS A 16 -4.43 5.08 -13.73
CA LYS A 16 -3.67 4.74 -14.93
C LYS A 16 -2.37 5.52 -14.98
N LYS A 17 -1.25 4.82 -15.17
CA LYS A 17 0.07 5.38 -15.47
C LYS A 17 0.52 4.86 -16.84
N LYS A 18 1.64 5.38 -17.36
CA LYS A 18 2.23 4.91 -18.62
C LYS A 18 2.51 3.40 -18.62
N GLU A 19 2.88 2.86 -17.46
CA GLU A 19 3.31 1.48 -17.29
C GLU A 19 2.18 0.50 -16.96
N GLY A 20 0.97 0.97 -16.64
CA GLY A 20 -0.12 0.08 -16.26
C GLY A 20 -1.24 0.74 -15.44
N LEU A 21 -2.09 -0.12 -14.88
CA LEU A 21 -3.18 0.26 -13.97
C LEU A 21 -2.82 -0.17 -12.56
N PHE A 22 -3.08 0.72 -11.60
CA PHE A 22 -2.64 0.52 -10.22
C PHE A 22 -3.78 0.75 -9.24
N ALA A 23 -3.98 -0.20 -8.32
CA ALA A 23 -4.79 0.00 -7.12
C ALA A 23 -3.93 0.73 -6.08
N ASN A 24 -4.38 1.91 -5.67
CA ASN A 24 -3.62 2.76 -4.75
C ASN A 24 -4.19 2.67 -3.34
N PHE A 25 -3.30 2.48 -2.38
CA PHE A 25 -3.59 2.46 -0.96
C PHE A 25 -2.77 3.50 -0.22
N LYS A 26 -3.27 3.95 0.92
CA LYS A 26 -2.56 4.85 1.83
C LYS A 26 -2.53 4.23 3.22
N ALA A 27 -1.33 4.06 3.75
CA ALA A 27 -1.09 3.67 5.12
C ALA A 27 -0.76 4.91 5.95
N LYS A 28 -1.30 5.02 7.16
CA LYS A 28 -0.92 6.04 8.13
C LYS A 28 -0.83 5.42 9.51
N GLY A 29 0.11 5.90 10.30
CA GLY A 29 0.13 5.55 11.71
C GLY A 29 1.24 6.19 12.52
N VAL A 30 1.39 5.70 13.75
CA VAL A 30 2.38 6.12 14.73
C VAL A 30 2.98 4.87 15.35
N ARG A 31 4.31 4.71 15.26
CA ARG A 31 5.06 3.59 15.82
C ARG A 31 6.26 4.11 16.60
N GLY A 32 6.34 3.81 17.90
CA GLY A 32 7.47 4.24 18.75
C GLY A 32 7.70 5.75 18.77
N GLY A 33 6.62 6.55 18.72
CA GLY A 33 6.68 8.01 18.65
C GLY A 33 6.90 8.59 17.25
N THR A 34 7.18 7.76 16.24
CA THR A 34 7.33 8.19 14.84
C THR A 34 5.98 8.16 14.14
N ALA A 35 5.51 9.31 13.66
CA ALA A 35 4.38 9.39 12.73
C ALA A 35 4.84 9.03 11.31
N PHE A 36 4.10 8.15 10.63
CA PHE A 36 4.42 7.74 9.27
C PHE A 36 3.20 7.83 8.35
N THR A 37 3.48 8.00 7.07
CA THR A 37 2.51 7.85 5.97
C THR A 37 3.22 7.16 4.83
N ALA A 38 2.59 6.13 4.26
CA ALA A 38 3.09 5.45 3.07
C ALA A 38 2.02 5.41 1.99
N SER A 39 2.45 5.59 0.75
CA SER A 39 1.63 5.38 -0.44
C SER A 39 2.03 4.07 -1.09
N ILE A 40 1.06 3.20 -1.32
CA ILE A 40 1.25 1.87 -1.88
C ILE A 40 0.50 1.83 -3.21
N ALA A 41 1.15 1.35 -4.26
CA ALA A 41 0.53 1.17 -5.57
C ALA A 41 0.78 -0.28 -6.01
N VAL A 42 -0.29 -1.04 -6.19
CA VAL A 42 -0.22 -2.44 -6.65
C VAL A 42 -0.67 -2.49 -8.10
N ASP A 43 0.16 -3.05 -8.97
CA ASP A 43 -0.20 -3.29 -10.36
C ASP A 43 -1.30 -4.34 -10.44
N LEU A 44 -2.40 -4.02 -11.14
CA LEU A 44 -3.53 -4.94 -11.32
C LEU A 44 -3.10 -6.22 -12.03
N ASN A 45 -2.15 -6.14 -12.98
CA ASN A 45 -1.67 -7.33 -13.68
C ASN A 45 -0.91 -8.27 -12.74
N SER A 46 -0.13 -7.71 -11.80
CA SER A 46 0.58 -8.50 -10.78
C SER A 46 -0.37 -9.19 -9.79
N ALA A 47 -1.58 -8.64 -9.64
CA ALA A 47 -2.66 -9.21 -8.85
C ALA A 47 -3.59 -10.14 -9.65
N GLU A 48 -3.30 -10.39 -10.93
CA GLU A 48 -4.10 -11.23 -11.82
C GLU A 48 -5.59 -10.81 -11.87
N VAL A 49 -5.86 -9.50 -11.76
CA VAL A 49 -7.22 -8.93 -11.84
C VAL A 49 -7.42 -8.09 -13.09
N ASP A 50 -8.61 -8.16 -13.66
CA ASP A 50 -8.98 -7.37 -14.83
C ASP A 50 -9.60 -6.02 -14.42
N PRO A 51 -9.36 -4.92 -15.16
CA PRO A 51 -10.01 -3.63 -14.87
C PRO A 51 -11.55 -3.66 -14.92
N ALA A 52 -12.16 -4.64 -15.58
CA ALA A 52 -13.60 -4.87 -15.64
C ALA A 52 -14.14 -5.72 -14.47
N ASP A 53 -13.26 -6.28 -13.62
CA ASP A 53 -13.68 -6.93 -12.38
C ASP A 53 -14.36 -5.94 -11.44
N SER A 54 -15.14 -6.47 -10.48
CA SER A 54 -15.72 -5.62 -9.44
C SER A 54 -14.63 -4.93 -8.62
N LEU A 55 -14.93 -3.72 -8.14
CA LEU A 55 -14.00 -2.94 -7.34
C LEU A 55 -13.60 -3.70 -6.07
N GLU A 56 -14.54 -4.43 -5.46
CA GLU A 56 -14.30 -5.25 -4.27
C GLU A 56 -13.25 -6.32 -4.53
N LYS A 57 -13.35 -7.04 -5.67
CA LYS A 57 -12.38 -8.07 -6.05
C LYS A 57 -10.99 -7.47 -6.29
N ILE A 58 -10.93 -6.34 -7.01
CA ILE A 58 -9.67 -5.63 -7.26
C ILE A 58 -9.01 -5.21 -5.94
N ILE A 59 -9.80 -4.65 -5.02
CA ILE A 59 -9.30 -4.23 -3.69
C ILE A 59 -8.79 -5.43 -2.91
N GLU A 60 -9.54 -6.53 -2.85
CA GLU A 60 -9.17 -7.72 -2.08
C GLU A 60 -7.86 -8.35 -2.57
N GLU A 61 -7.75 -8.62 -3.87
CA GLU A 61 -6.55 -9.28 -4.42
C GLU A 61 -5.31 -8.38 -4.35
N CYS A 62 -5.46 -7.08 -4.65
CA CYS A 62 -4.36 -6.14 -4.50
C CYS A 62 -3.95 -5.96 -3.03
N ALA A 63 -4.90 -6.00 -2.09
CA ALA A 63 -4.59 -5.90 -0.66
C ALA A 63 -3.80 -7.11 -0.16
N LYS A 64 -4.08 -8.33 -0.64
CA LYS A 64 -3.32 -9.55 -0.31
C LYS A 64 -1.84 -9.43 -0.71
N ILE A 65 -1.56 -8.85 -1.88
CA ILE A 65 -0.18 -8.58 -2.32
C ILE A 65 0.46 -7.50 -1.44
N ALA A 66 -0.21 -6.36 -1.27
CA ALA A 66 0.31 -5.27 -0.45
C ALA A 66 0.61 -5.72 0.99
N GLU A 67 -0.25 -6.53 1.61
CA GLU A 67 -0.05 -7.06 2.95
C GLU A 67 1.22 -7.92 3.03
N ARG A 68 1.41 -8.83 2.06
CA ARG A 68 2.57 -9.72 1.99
C ARG A 68 3.87 -8.94 1.89
N ASP A 69 3.90 -7.94 1.01
CA ASP A 69 5.14 -7.24 0.66
C ASP A 69 5.49 -6.16 1.70
N ILE A 70 4.49 -5.44 2.20
CA ILE A 70 4.72 -4.37 3.19
C ILE A 70 5.06 -4.94 4.56
N LYS A 71 4.39 -6.02 5.02
CA LYS A 71 4.74 -6.64 6.32
C LYS A 71 6.16 -7.21 6.34
N LYS A 72 6.70 -7.60 5.19
CA LYS A 72 8.05 -8.13 5.03
C LYS A 72 9.06 -7.08 4.56
N SER A 73 8.67 -5.82 4.47
CA SER A 73 9.56 -4.77 3.96
C SER A 73 10.69 -4.45 4.95
N ASN A 74 11.92 -4.64 4.50
CA ASN A 74 13.12 -4.19 5.20
C ASN A 74 13.46 -2.77 4.74
N LEU A 75 12.68 -1.79 5.19
CA LEU A 75 12.93 -0.39 4.90
C LEU A 75 14.14 0.11 5.71
N GLN A 76 15.01 0.87 5.06
CA GLN A 76 16.19 1.45 5.65
C GLN A 76 16.11 2.97 5.53
N PHE A 77 16.59 3.67 6.55
CA PHE A 77 16.74 5.12 6.46
C PHE A 77 18.02 5.45 5.71
N GLU A 78 17.91 6.37 4.77
CA GLU A 78 19.06 6.97 4.10
C GLU A 78 19.99 7.61 5.14
N GLY A 79 21.30 7.38 5.01
CA GLY A 79 22.32 7.97 5.90
C GLY A 79 22.56 7.26 7.25
N LEU A 80 21.75 6.28 7.65
CA LEU A 80 22.03 5.45 8.84
C LEU A 80 22.93 4.23 8.56
N HIS A 81 23.42 4.08 7.33
CA HIS A 81 24.33 2.98 6.94
C HIS A 81 25.80 3.16 7.39
N ALA A 82 26.12 4.24 8.11
CA ALA A 82 27.49 4.60 8.43
C ALA A 82 27.64 4.98 9.92
N ILE A 83 27.42 4.02 10.82
CA ILE A 83 28.04 3.98 12.15
C ILE A 83 28.36 2.52 12.49
#